data_AF-A0A6N8BA71-F1
#
_entry.id   AF-A0A6N8BA71-F1
#
_cell.length_a   1.000
_cell.length_b   1.000
_cell.length_c   1.000
_cell.angle_alpha   90.00
_cell.angle_beta   90.00
_cell.angle_gamma   90.00
#
_symmetry.space_group_name_H-M   'P 1'
#
loop_
_entity.id
_entity.type
_entity.pdbx_description
1 polymer ?
#
loop_
_entity_poly.entity_id
_entity_poly.type
_entity_poly.pdbx_seq_one_letter_code
_entity_poly.pdbx_strand_id
1 'polypeptide(L)'
;MTVGMELHKALGMMKMLSGQLQTFANGTQDPMAKQMYQDFNKKMDQMVTDLNNRVNYVEGQEPQFKMENMTQQAFDQQQAGQQSMRKE
;
A
#
# COMPACT_ATOMS: atom_id res chain seq x y z
N MET A 1 4.80 -11.67 9.23
CA MET A 1 4.48 -10.93 7.99
C MET A 1 2.99 -11.06 7.77
N THR A 2 2.29 -9.96 7.55
CA THR A 2 0.83 -10.00 7.35
C THR A 2 0.51 -9.99 5.88
N VAL A 3 -0.72 -10.35 5.54
CA VAL A 3 -1.17 -10.36 4.15
C VAL A 3 -1.06 -8.95 3.57
N GLY A 4 -1.39 -7.90 4.33
CA GLY A 4 -1.16 -6.51 3.94
C GLY A 4 0.30 -6.20 3.58
N MET A 5 1.26 -6.69 4.38
CA MET A 5 2.69 -6.44 4.12
C MET A 5 3.21 -7.14 2.85
N GLU A 6 2.76 -8.37 2.57
CA GLU A 6 3.07 -9.06 1.32
C GLU A 6 2.43 -8.36 0.10
N LEU A 7 1.20 -7.85 0.25
CA LEU A 7 0.53 -7.09 -0.81
C LEU A 7 1.25 -5.76 -1.11
N HIS A 8 1.73 -5.04 -0.09
CA HIS A 8 2.57 -3.84 -0.28
C HIS A 8 3.85 -4.14 -1.05
N LYS A 9 4.53 -5.23 -0.70
CA LYS A 9 5.73 -5.66 -1.40
C LYS A 9 5.43 -5.95 -2.88
N ALA A 10 4.33 -6.67 -3.16
CA ALA A 10 3.88 -6.94 -4.52
C ALA A 10 3.57 -5.65 -5.30
N LEU A 11 2.84 -4.71 -4.68
CA LEU A 11 2.52 -3.41 -5.26
C LEU A 11 3.78 -2.60 -5.58
N GLY A 12 4.78 -2.63 -4.70
CA GLY A 12 6.08 -1.99 -4.93
C GLY A 12 6.81 -2.57 -6.14
N MET A 13 6.85 -3.91 -6.26
CA MET A 13 7.47 -4.58 -7.42
C MET A 13 6.75 -4.23 -8.73
N MET A 14 5.41 -4.14 -8.72
CA MET A 14 4.64 -3.75 -9.90
C MET A 14 4.90 -2.30 -10.33
N LYS A 15 4.97 -1.36 -9.38
CA LYS A 15 5.33 0.04 -9.67
C LYS A 15 6.74 0.15 -10.26
N MET A 16 7.69 -0.62 -9.73
CA MET A 16 9.04 -0.71 -10.28
C MET A 16 9.03 -1.22 -11.73
N LEU A 17 8.29 -2.30 -11.99
CA LEU A 17 8.17 -2.87 -13.33
C LEU A 17 7.53 -1.88 -14.32
N SER A 18 6.52 -1.11 -13.91
CA SER A 18 5.92 -0.04 -14.72
C SER A 18 6.98 0.98 -15.16
N GLY A 19 7.79 1.48 -14.23
CA GLY A 19 8.88 2.40 -14.54
C GLY A 19 9.92 1.80 -15.49
N GLN A 20 10.22 0.51 -15.33
CA GLN A 20 11.13 -0.21 -16.25
C GLN A 20 10.55 -0.33 -17.65
N LEU A 21 9.26 -0.68 -17.79
CA LEU A 21 8.58 -0.75 -19.09
C LEU A 21 8.60 0.61 -19.80
N GLN A 22 8.36 1.69 -19.07
CA GLN A 22 8.43 3.04 -19.64
C GLN A 22 9.86 3.41 -20.06
N THR A 23 10.87 3.00 -19.29
CA THR A 23 12.29 3.16 -19.65
C THR A 23 12.62 2.39 -20.92
N PHE A 24 12.16 1.14 -21.06
CA PHE A 24 12.40 0.32 -22.25
C PHE A 24 11.68 0.86 -23.48
N ALA A 25 10.45 1.35 -23.33
CA ALA A 25 9.70 2.02 -24.41
C ALA A 25 10.43 3.27 -24.93
N ASN A 26 11.10 4.00 -24.04
CA ASN A 26 11.86 5.20 -24.41
C ASN A 26 13.25 4.88 -24.99
N GLY A 27 13.89 3.78 -24.54
CA GLY A 27 15.24 3.39 -24.96
C GLY A 27 15.30 2.55 -26.24
N THR A 28 14.19 1.91 -26.63
CA THR A 28 14.16 1.06 -27.83
C THR A 28 14.00 1.86 -29.12
N GLN A 29 14.67 1.41 -30.18
CA GLN A 29 14.50 1.93 -31.56
C GLN A 29 13.49 1.11 -32.37
N ASP A 30 13.09 -0.06 -31.88
CA ASP A 30 12.09 -0.91 -32.53
C ASP A 30 10.67 -0.36 -32.26
N PRO A 31 9.92 0.05 -33.30
CA PRO A 31 8.58 0.60 -33.14
C PRO A 31 7.56 -0.42 -32.63
N MET A 32 7.70 -1.70 -32.96
CA MET A 32 6.83 -2.76 -32.46
C MET A 32 7.10 -3.00 -30.97
N ALA A 33 8.37 -3.08 -30.57
CA ALA A 33 8.74 -3.23 -29.16
C ALA A 33 8.27 -2.03 -28.33
N LYS A 34 8.41 -0.82 -28.86
CA LYS A 34 7.93 0.41 -28.20
C LYS A 34 6.43 0.34 -27.92
N GLN A 35 5.62 -0.02 -28.92
CA GLN A 35 4.18 -0.17 -28.76
C GLN A 35 3.84 -1.25 -27.73
N MET A 36 4.53 -2.40 -27.79
CA MET A 36 4.33 -3.50 -26.84
C MET A 36 4.61 -3.06 -25.39
N TYR A 37 5.72 -2.38 -25.13
CA TYR A 37 6.05 -1.89 -23.78
C TYR A 37 5.06 -0.85 -23.28
N GLN A 38 4.58 0.05 -24.15
CA GLN A 38 3.55 1.02 -23.80
C GLN A 38 2.23 0.34 -23.43
N ASP A 39 1.82 -0.69 -24.16
CA ASP A 39 0.59 -1.43 -23.87
C ASP A 39 0.71 -2.29 -22.61
N PHE A 40 1.88 -2.87 -22.34
CA PHE A 40 2.16 -3.51 -21.07
C PHE A 40 2.14 -2.53 -19.90
N ASN A 41 2.69 -1.32 -20.07
CA ASN A 41 2.67 -0.30 -19.03
C ASN A 41 1.23 0.11 -18.68
N LYS A 42 0.35 0.34 -19.67
CA LYS A 42 -1.06 0.64 -19.43
C LYS A 42 -1.78 -0.46 -18.64
N LYS A 43 -1.52 -1.73 -18.99
CA LYS A 43 -2.08 -2.87 -18.24
C LYS A 43 -1.51 -2.92 -16.82
N MET A 44 -0.23 -2.64 -16.65
CA MET A 44 0.41 -2.59 -15.33
C MET A 44 -0.20 -1.50 -14.45
N ASP A 45 -0.43 -0.30 -14.98
CA ASP A 45 -1.07 0.81 -14.26
C ASP A 45 -2.48 0.45 -13.76
N GLN A 46 -3.25 -0.28 -14.58
CA GLN A 46 -4.55 -0.82 -14.16
C GLN A 46 -4.40 -1.82 -13.02
N MET A 47 -3.49 -2.79 -13.15
CA MET A 47 -3.26 -3.79 -12.09
C MET A 47 -2.71 -3.17 -10.80
N VAL A 48 -1.86 -2.14 -10.88
CA VAL A 48 -1.38 -1.36 -9.72
C VAL A 48 -2.55 -0.70 -9.01
N THR A 49 -3.50 -0.12 -9.76
CA THR A 49 -4.71 0.49 -9.20
C THR A 49 -5.56 -0.54 -8.46
N ASP A 50 -5.81 -1.69 -9.09
CA ASP A 50 -6.63 -2.76 -8.51
C ASP A 50 -5.98 -3.35 -7.25
N LEU A 51 -4.66 -3.60 -7.28
CA LEU A 51 -3.94 -4.13 -6.14
C LEU A 51 -3.87 -3.11 -4.99
N ASN A 52 -3.71 -1.82 -5.30
CA ASN A 52 -3.74 -0.75 -4.29
C ASN A 52 -5.10 -0.68 -3.57
N ASN A 53 -6.20 -0.81 -4.31
CA ASN A 53 -7.54 -0.91 -3.71
C ASN A 53 -7.64 -2.13 -2.79
N ARG A 54 -7.05 -3.26 -3.19
CA ARG A 54 -7.02 -4.47 -2.37
C ARG A 54 -6.18 -4.31 -1.10
N VAL A 55 -5.02 -3.66 -1.18
CA VAL A 55 -4.17 -3.33 -0.02
C VAL A 55 -4.99 -2.54 1.00
N ASN A 56 -5.59 -1.43 0.58
CA ASN A 56 -6.38 -0.56 1.47
C ASN A 56 -7.53 -1.33 2.16
N TYR A 57 -8.22 -2.20 1.42
CA TYR A 57 -9.30 -3.02 1.96
C TYR A 57 -8.82 -4.06 2.98
N VAL A 58 -7.67 -4.70 2.73
CA VAL A 58 -7.10 -5.68 3.65
C VAL A 58 -6.62 -5.00 4.92
N GLU A 59 -5.90 -3.89 4.81
CA GLU A 59 -5.41 -3.11 5.97
C GLU A 59 -6.54 -2.68 6.91
N GLY A 60 -7.67 -2.23 6.36
CA GLY A 60 -8.85 -1.88 7.16
C GLY A 60 -9.48 -3.06 7.91
N GLN A 61 -9.16 -4.30 7.54
CA GLN A 61 -9.65 -5.51 8.19
C GLN A 61 -8.65 -6.19 9.11
N GLU A 62 -7.37 -5.87 9.04
CA GLU A 62 -6.36 -6.58 9.82
C GLU A 62 -6.57 -6.34 11.33
N PRO A 63 -6.62 -7.40 12.16
CA PRO A 63 -6.86 -7.27 13.60
C PRO A 63 -5.85 -6.39 14.31
N GLN A 64 -4.62 -6.36 13.82
CA GLN A 64 -3.54 -5.53 14.34
C GLN A 64 -3.80 -4.03 14.17
N PHE A 65 -4.38 -3.59 13.05
CA PHE A 65 -4.82 -2.20 12.86
C PHE A 65 -5.94 -1.83 13.84
N LYS A 66 -6.82 -2.79 14.13
CA LYS A 66 -7.89 -2.61 15.14
C LYS A 66 -7.33 -2.60 16.56
N MET A 67 -6.34 -3.46 16.86
CA MET A 67 -5.69 -3.53 18.16
C MET A 67 -4.87 -2.28 18.45
N GLU A 68 -4.11 -1.77 17.48
CA GLU A 68 -3.30 -0.56 17.63
C GLU A 68 -4.18 0.65 18.02
N ASN A 69 -5.32 0.81 17.35
CA ASN A 69 -6.32 1.83 17.70
C ASN A 69 -6.93 1.62 19.10
N MET A 70 -7.21 0.37 19.50
CA MET A 70 -7.73 0.08 20.84
C MET A 70 -6.69 0.33 21.94
N THR A 71 -5.41 -0.02 21.71
CA THR A 71 -4.34 0.26 22.66
C THR A 71 -4.13 1.75 22.86
N GLN A 72 -4.22 2.56 21.79
CA GLN A 72 -4.09 4.01 21.90
C GLN A 72 -5.24 4.62 22.72
N GLN A 73 -6.48 4.23 22.45
CA GLN A 73 -7.65 4.71 23.21
C GLN A 73 -7.62 4.28 24.69
N ALA A 74 -7.16 3.07 24.97
CA ALA A 74 -7.01 2.59 26.35
C ALA A 74 -5.97 3.39 27.13
N PHE A 75 -4.86 3.77 26.47
CA PHE A 75 -3.79 4.56 27.08
C PHE A 75 -4.24 5.99 27.42
N ASP A 76 -5.05 6.61 26.55
CA ASP A 76 -5.59 7.95 26.76
C ASP A 76 -6.62 7.99 27.91
N GLN A 77 -7.47 6.96 28.03
CA GLN A 77 -8.39 6.85 29.17
C GLN A 77 -7.67 6.63 30.50
N GLN A 78 -6.56 5.89 30.51
CA GLN A 78 -5.80 5.64 31.73
C GLN A 78 -5.08 6.90 32.24
N GLN A 79 -4.62 7.77 31.34
CA GLN A 79 -4.04 9.06 31.73
C GLN A 79 -5.08 10.09 32.17
N ALA A 80 -6.26 10.11 31.54
CA ALA A 80 -7.34 11.01 31.94
C ALA A 80 -7.86 10.69 33.36
N GLY A 81 -8.04 9.42 33.69
CA GLY A 81 -8.52 9.00 35.02
C GLY A 81 -7.53 9.28 36.17
N GLN A 82 -6.22 9.21 35.91
CA GLN A 82 -5.19 9.50 36.93
C GLN A 82 -5.07 11.00 37.25
N GLN A 83 -5.42 11.89 36.32
CA GLN A 83 -5.41 13.34 36.56
C GLN A 83 -6.62 13.81 37.37
N SER A 84 -7.75 13.13 37.27
CA SER A 84 -8.95 13.42 38.05
C SER A 84 -8.79 13.04 39.53
N MET A 85 -8.09 11.94 39.84
CA MET A 85 -7.83 11.48 41.21
C MET A 85 -6.73 12.26 41.95
N ARG A 86 -5.97 13.14 41.26
CA ARG A 86 -4.98 14.02 41.91
C ARG A 86 -5.53 15.40 42.28
N LYS A 87 -6.80 15.69 41.95
CA LYS A 87 -7.45 16.99 42.20
C LYS A 87 -8.41 17.00 43.41
N GLU A 88 -8.51 15.90 44.14
CA GLU A 88 -9.17 15.83 45.46
C GLU A 88 -8.12 15.75 46.57
#